data_AF-A0A0K0DPC5-F1
#
_entry.id   AF-A0A0K0DPC5-F1
#
_cell.length_a   1.000
_cell.length_b   1.000
_cell.length_c   1.000
_cell.angle_alpha   90.00
_cell.angle_beta   90.00
_cell.angle_gamma   90.00
#
_symmetry.space_group_name_H-M   'P 1'
#
loop_
_entity.id
_entity.type
_entity.pdbx_description
1 polymer ?
#
loop_
_entity_poly.entity_id
_entity_poly.type
_entity_poly.pdbx_seq_one_letter_code
_entity_poly.pdbx_strand_id
1 'polypeptide(L)'
;MIGTKARELCSRVMRLSQALLGQRNAHTIWYPDAKFERQFKSGGDLGKLWMSEHHQEFEKAIGLDKLDELLCSAPVQSDSFQGKKREKQLENMILNFGPQHPAAHGVLRLVLKLEGEVIIKAVPHIGLLHRATEKLIEHKTYTQALPYFDRLDYVSMMCNEQAFALAVEKLLGIDIPPRAKYIRTMMAEITRVQNHIMGITTHALDIGAMTPFFWMFEEREKMFEFAERVSGARMHANYVRPGGVAWDLPIGLMDDIYDWAVKFPERIDELEDMLTENRIWKARTIDIGLVTASDALNWGFTGVMVRGSGIKQDVRKTQPYEVYDQLEFD
;
A
#
# COMPACT_ATOMS: atom_id res chain seq x y z
N MET A 1 6.33 -15.55 -114.89
CA MET A 1 7.42 -15.84 -113.92
C MET A 1 7.86 -14.57 -113.19
N ILE A 2 6.96 -13.95 -112.40
CA ILE A 2 7.19 -12.64 -111.74
C ILE A 2 6.86 -12.70 -110.22
N GLY A 3 6.30 -13.80 -109.71
CA GLY A 3 5.87 -13.91 -108.31
C GLY A 3 6.92 -14.38 -107.29
N THR A 4 8.08 -14.88 -107.71
CA THR A 4 9.09 -15.45 -106.79
C THR A 4 10.25 -14.50 -106.48
N LYS A 5 10.60 -13.56 -107.36
CA LYS A 5 11.61 -12.51 -107.07
C LYS A 5 11.09 -11.34 -106.22
N ALA A 6 9.77 -11.17 -106.10
CA ALA A 6 9.16 -10.13 -105.27
C ALA A 6 9.13 -10.49 -103.76
N ARG A 7 9.15 -11.79 -103.43
CA ARG A 7 9.11 -12.26 -102.02
C ARG A 7 10.46 -12.20 -101.31
N GLU A 8 11.59 -12.33 -102.00
CA GLU A 8 12.93 -12.16 -101.41
C GLU A 8 13.34 -10.70 -101.19
N LEU A 9 12.81 -9.77 -101.99
CA LEU A 9 13.02 -8.32 -101.79
C LEU A 9 12.22 -7.79 -100.59
N CYS A 10 11.00 -8.28 -100.39
CA CYS A 10 10.16 -7.89 -99.24
C CYS A 10 10.73 -8.36 -97.88
N SER A 11 11.38 -9.53 -97.81
CA SER A 11 11.96 -10.04 -96.55
C SER A 11 13.27 -9.35 -96.14
N ARG A 12 14.01 -8.77 -97.09
CA ARG A 12 15.20 -7.94 -96.82
C ARG A 12 14.86 -6.50 -96.44
N VAL A 13 13.79 -5.93 -97.01
CA VAL A 13 13.33 -4.57 -96.69
C VAL A 13 12.69 -4.50 -95.30
N MET A 14 12.01 -5.56 -94.84
CA MET A 14 11.41 -5.61 -93.49
C MET A 14 12.43 -5.72 -92.34
N ARG A 15 13.64 -6.27 -92.60
CA ARG A 15 14.71 -6.34 -91.59
C ARG A 15 15.56 -5.07 -91.51
N LEU A 16 15.57 -4.24 -92.55
CA LEU A 16 16.25 -2.93 -92.55
C LEU A 16 15.34 -1.80 -92.04
N SER A 17 14.02 -1.97 -92.07
CA SER A 17 13.07 -0.96 -91.57
C SER A 17 12.86 -0.94 -90.06
N GLN A 18 13.22 -2.01 -89.33
CA GLN A 18 13.26 -2.00 -87.85
C GLN A 18 14.56 -1.43 -87.27
N ALA A 19 15.61 -1.29 -88.09
CA ALA A 19 16.91 -0.78 -87.65
C ALA A 19 17.08 0.74 -87.79
N LEU A 20 16.15 1.45 -88.45
CA LEU A 20 16.37 2.86 -88.86
C LEU A 20 15.16 3.80 -88.65
N LEU A 21 14.20 3.45 -87.79
CA LEU A 21 13.12 4.34 -87.33
C LEU A 21 12.95 4.18 -85.81
N GLY A 22 13.46 5.06 -84.95
CA GLY A 22 14.23 6.25 -85.19
C GLY A 22 15.11 6.59 -84.00
N GLN A 23 16.28 7.14 -84.31
CA GLN A 23 16.83 8.22 -83.51
C GLN A 23 15.82 9.37 -83.58
N ARG A 24 14.90 9.41 -82.62
CA ARG A 24 14.29 10.66 -82.19
C ARG A 24 15.09 11.13 -80.99
N ASN A 25 15.97 12.09 -81.26
CA ASN A 25 16.40 13.07 -80.27
C ASN A 25 15.16 13.86 -79.83
N ALA A 26 14.33 13.25 -79.00
CA ALA A 26 13.47 13.94 -78.07
C ALA A 26 14.20 13.81 -76.74
N HIS A 27 14.57 14.95 -76.14
CA HIS A 27 15.30 15.02 -74.88
C HIS A 27 14.86 13.90 -73.94
N THR A 28 15.71 12.88 -73.75
CA THR A 28 15.43 11.83 -72.79
C THR A 28 15.54 12.50 -71.43
N ILE A 29 14.41 12.94 -70.89
CA ILE A 29 14.30 13.28 -69.48
C ILE A 29 14.78 12.02 -68.77
N TRP A 30 15.92 12.13 -68.12
CA TRP A 30 16.51 11.02 -67.40
C TRP A 30 15.54 10.64 -66.27
N TYR A 31 15.05 9.40 -66.31
CA TYR A 31 14.30 8.81 -65.21
C TYR A 31 15.26 8.01 -64.34
N PRO A 32 15.05 7.98 -63.02
CA PRO A 32 15.90 7.20 -62.14
C PRO A 32 15.77 5.71 -62.45
N ASP A 33 16.88 5.08 -62.84
CA ASP A 33 16.94 3.63 -63.00
C ASP A 33 16.74 2.94 -61.65
N ALA A 34 16.30 1.67 -61.64
CA ALA A 34 16.15 0.90 -60.39
C ALA A 34 17.45 0.83 -59.54
N LYS A 35 18.62 0.97 -60.20
CA LYS A 35 19.92 1.08 -59.53
C LYS A 35 20.09 2.43 -58.82
N PHE A 36 19.61 3.52 -59.41
CA PHE A 36 19.61 4.85 -58.82
C PHE A 36 18.63 4.92 -57.65
N GLU A 37 17.39 4.43 -57.80
CA GLU A 37 16.41 4.47 -56.70
C GLU A 37 16.88 3.71 -55.46
N ARG A 38 17.60 2.59 -55.63
CA ARG A 38 18.16 1.82 -54.50
C ARG A 38 19.24 2.57 -53.73
N GLN A 39 19.97 3.48 -54.37
CA GLN A 39 21.00 4.29 -53.70
C GLN A 39 20.40 5.38 -52.79
N PHE A 40 19.17 5.80 -53.06
CA PHE A 40 18.48 6.87 -52.31
C PHE A 40 17.34 6.36 -51.41
N LYS A 41 16.91 5.10 -51.56
CA LYS A 41 15.89 4.49 -50.70
C LYS A 41 16.42 3.96 -49.36
N SER A 42 17.72 3.67 -49.25
CA SER A 42 18.32 3.24 -47.97
C SER A 42 18.74 4.45 -47.15
N GLY A 43 17.88 4.89 -46.23
CA GLY A 43 18.22 5.65 -45.02
C GLY A 43 18.82 7.05 -45.17
N GLY A 44 17.97 8.08 -45.09
CA GLY A 44 18.36 9.48 -44.83
C GLY A 44 18.25 10.41 -46.04
N ASP A 45 17.76 11.64 -45.84
CA ASP A 45 17.46 12.67 -46.87
C ASP A 45 18.64 13.09 -47.78
N LEU A 46 19.82 12.52 -47.59
CA LEU A 46 21.00 12.65 -48.43
C LEU A 46 21.53 11.24 -48.69
N GLY A 47 20.98 10.54 -49.70
CA GLY A 47 21.37 9.17 -50.05
C GLY A 47 22.89 8.97 -50.19
N LYS A 48 23.35 7.71 -50.22
CA LYS A 48 24.76 7.24 -50.10
C LYS A 48 25.77 7.90 -51.08
N LEU A 49 26.01 9.20 -50.98
CA LEU A 49 27.04 9.92 -51.71
C LEU A 49 28.23 10.12 -50.77
N TRP A 50 29.32 9.43 -51.08
CA TRP A 50 30.66 9.63 -50.53
C TRP A 50 30.93 9.24 -49.07
N MET A 51 30.52 8.03 -48.67
CA MET A 51 31.14 7.38 -47.50
C MET A 51 32.27 6.46 -47.98
N SER A 52 33.45 6.54 -47.35
CA SER A 52 34.61 5.71 -47.70
C SER A 52 34.32 4.23 -47.44
N GLU A 53 35.01 3.33 -48.18
CA GLU A 53 34.82 1.88 -48.09
C GLU A 53 34.93 1.32 -46.66
N HIS A 54 35.65 2.02 -45.77
CA HIS A 54 35.79 1.65 -44.35
C HIS A 54 34.51 1.80 -43.52
N HIS A 55 33.48 2.50 -43.99
CA HIS A 55 32.20 2.58 -43.28
C HIS A 55 31.47 1.23 -43.26
N GLN A 56 31.60 0.43 -44.32
CA GLN A 56 30.93 -0.87 -44.42
C GLN A 56 31.45 -1.90 -43.40
N GLU A 57 32.73 -1.85 -43.05
CA GLU A 57 33.31 -2.73 -42.03
C GLU A 57 32.83 -2.36 -40.63
N PHE A 58 32.66 -1.06 -40.37
CA PHE A 58 32.15 -0.54 -39.11
C PHE A 58 30.64 -0.81 -38.94
N GLU A 59 29.84 -0.63 -40.00
CA GLU A 59 28.41 -0.97 -40.04
C GLU A 59 28.17 -2.49 -39.82
N LYS A 60 29.00 -3.33 -40.46
CA LYS A 60 28.95 -4.79 -40.27
C LYS A 60 29.34 -5.22 -38.84
N ALA A 61 30.30 -4.54 -38.22
CA ALA A 61 30.72 -4.85 -36.85
C ALA A 61 29.65 -4.47 -35.81
N ILE A 62 28.88 -3.40 -36.05
CA ILE A 62 27.77 -2.97 -35.18
C ILE A 62 26.50 -3.80 -35.43
N GLY A 63 26.40 -4.47 -36.58
CA GLY A 63 25.23 -5.29 -36.95
C GLY A 63 24.03 -4.43 -37.36
N LEU A 64 24.28 -3.23 -37.89
CA LEU A 64 23.25 -2.28 -38.33
C LEU A 64 22.39 -2.83 -39.47
N ASP A 65 22.94 -3.69 -40.33
CA ASP A 65 22.18 -4.36 -41.41
C ASP A 65 20.95 -5.13 -40.89
N LYS A 66 21.07 -5.76 -39.70
CA LYS A 66 19.96 -6.46 -39.04
C LYS A 66 18.91 -5.49 -38.50
N LEU A 67 19.37 -4.34 -38.03
CA LEU A 67 18.54 -3.24 -37.53
C LEU A 67 17.79 -2.58 -38.69
N ASP A 68 18.45 -2.41 -39.83
CA ASP A 68 17.90 -1.86 -41.07
C ASP A 68 16.89 -2.81 -41.72
N GLU A 69 17.17 -4.12 -41.75
CA GLU A 69 16.19 -5.15 -42.12
C GLU A 69 14.99 -5.16 -41.16
N LEU A 70 15.22 -4.99 -39.85
CA LEU A 70 14.15 -4.88 -38.84
C LEU A 70 13.31 -3.60 -39.00
N LEU A 71 13.94 -2.48 -39.37
CA LEU A 71 13.27 -1.20 -39.63
C LEU A 71 12.48 -1.24 -40.94
N CYS A 72 13.01 -1.89 -41.97
CA CYS A 72 12.32 -2.08 -43.26
C CYS A 72 11.22 -3.14 -43.20
N SER A 73 11.35 -4.14 -42.31
CA SER A 73 10.32 -5.17 -42.07
C SER A 73 9.29 -4.77 -41.03
N ALA A 74 9.55 -3.70 -40.25
CA ALA A 74 8.54 -3.08 -39.41
C ALA A 74 7.46 -2.47 -40.32
N PRO A 75 6.18 -2.83 -40.15
CA PRO A 75 5.13 -2.23 -40.94
C PRO A 75 5.08 -0.72 -40.64
N VAL A 76 5.33 0.10 -41.66
CA VAL A 76 4.97 1.52 -41.62
C VAL A 76 3.46 1.58 -41.39
N GLN A 77 3.03 2.27 -40.33
CA GLN A 77 1.61 2.42 -40.01
C GLN A 77 0.90 3.11 -41.17
N SER A 78 0.21 2.33 -41.99
CA SER A 78 -0.79 2.84 -42.93
C SER A 78 -2.11 3.02 -42.18
N ASP A 79 -2.89 4.04 -42.55
CA ASP A 79 -4.21 4.33 -41.97
C ASP A 79 -5.20 3.14 -42.11
N SER A 80 -4.88 2.16 -42.97
CA SER A 80 -5.64 0.94 -43.22
C SER A 80 -5.03 -0.34 -42.60
N PHE A 81 -4.26 -0.23 -41.51
CA PHE A 81 -3.66 -1.40 -40.86
C PHE A 81 -4.70 -2.24 -40.08
N GLN A 82 -5.06 -3.42 -40.62
CA GLN A 82 -5.92 -4.44 -39.99
C GLN A 82 -5.13 -5.57 -39.29
N GLY A 83 -3.86 -5.36 -38.94
CA GLY A 83 -3.09 -6.33 -38.17
C GLY A 83 -3.51 -6.36 -36.69
N LYS A 84 -3.30 -7.48 -36.00
CA LYS A 84 -3.46 -7.56 -34.54
C LYS A 84 -2.57 -6.50 -33.88
N LYS A 85 -3.19 -5.47 -33.31
CA LYS A 85 -2.49 -4.53 -32.42
C LYS A 85 -1.87 -5.38 -31.31
N ARG A 86 -0.53 -5.39 -31.22
CA ARG A 86 0.15 -5.92 -30.03
C ARG A 86 -0.09 -4.89 -28.93
N GLU A 87 -1.20 -5.03 -28.23
CA GLU A 87 -1.38 -4.35 -26.95
C GLU A 87 -0.23 -4.81 -26.05
N LYS A 88 0.67 -3.88 -25.73
CA LYS A 88 1.74 -4.14 -24.78
C LYS A 88 1.05 -4.40 -23.46
N GLN A 89 1.15 -5.62 -22.93
CA GLN A 89 0.60 -5.92 -21.60
C GLN A 89 1.21 -4.93 -20.62
N LEU A 90 0.36 -4.16 -19.95
CA LEU A 90 0.78 -3.25 -18.90
C LEU A 90 1.45 -4.08 -17.81
N GLU A 91 2.74 -3.85 -17.59
CA GLU A 91 3.45 -4.44 -16.47
C GLU A 91 3.09 -3.65 -15.22
N ASN A 92 2.34 -4.29 -14.32
CA ASN A 92 1.98 -3.68 -13.05
C ASN A 92 3.25 -3.45 -12.22
N MET A 93 3.38 -2.23 -11.70
CA MET A 93 4.51 -1.86 -10.87
C MET A 93 4.44 -2.59 -9.53
N ILE A 94 5.55 -3.21 -9.11
CA ILE A 94 5.68 -3.78 -7.78
C ILE A 94 6.44 -2.77 -6.91
N LEU A 95 5.75 -2.18 -5.94
CA LEU A 95 6.33 -1.26 -4.96
C LEU A 95 6.50 -1.97 -3.63
N ASN A 96 7.72 -1.91 -3.07
CA ASN A 96 8.00 -2.42 -1.72
C ASN A 96 8.01 -1.25 -0.75
N PHE A 97 6.99 -1.18 0.10
CA PHE A 97 6.86 -0.19 1.16
C PHE A 97 7.40 -0.76 2.47
N GLY A 98 8.36 -0.07 3.09
CA GLY A 98 8.99 -0.48 4.36
C GLY A 98 10.32 -1.23 4.20
N PRO A 99 10.95 -1.66 5.30
CA PRO A 99 10.43 -1.66 6.68
C PRO A 99 10.52 -0.31 7.40
N GLN A 100 11.34 0.61 6.90
CA GLN A 100 11.53 1.94 7.48
C GLN A 100 10.69 2.97 6.71
N HIS A 101 9.52 3.31 7.25
CA HIS A 101 8.69 4.40 6.77
C HIS A 101 7.86 4.96 7.93
N PRO A 102 7.69 6.29 8.08
CA PRO A 102 6.92 6.87 9.18
C PRO A 102 5.51 6.30 9.33
N ALA A 103 4.76 6.23 8.21
CA ALA A 103 3.40 5.68 8.16
C ALA A 103 3.29 4.15 8.37
N ALA A 104 4.40 3.45 8.62
CA ALA A 104 4.37 2.02 8.97
C ALA A 104 4.14 1.79 10.48
N HIS A 105 4.17 2.87 11.30
CA HIS A 105 3.96 2.87 12.76
C HIS A 105 4.51 1.63 13.46
N GLY A 106 5.82 1.46 13.38
CA GLY A 106 6.53 0.27 13.82
C GLY A 106 7.34 -0.32 12.68
N VAL A 107 7.22 -1.62 12.47
CA VAL A 107 7.98 -2.33 11.43
C VAL A 107 7.03 -3.18 10.59
N LEU A 108 6.63 -2.64 9.44
CA LEU A 108 5.76 -3.31 8.50
C LEU A 108 6.39 -3.25 7.10
N ARG A 109 6.37 -4.37 6.39
CA ARG A 109 6.74 -4.45 4.98
C ARG A 109 5.50 -4.79 4.16
N LEU A 110 5.13 -3.92 3.23
CA LEU A 110 3.99 -4.08 2.33
C LEU A 110 4.50 -4.17 0.89
N VAL A 111 4.27 -5.32 0.24
CA VAL A 111 4.52 -5.47 -1.20
C VAL A 111 3.22 -5.17 -1.93
N LEU A 112 3.19 -4.03 -2.62
CA LEU A 112 2.04 -3.53 -3.35
C LEU A 112 2.22 -3.79 -4.84
N LYS A 113 1.19 -4.34 -5.48
CA LYS A 113 1.07 -4.43 -6.94
C LYS A 113 0.12 -3.34 -7.41
N LEU A 114 0.66 -2.35 -8.10
CA LEU A 114 -0.02 -1.13 -8.50
C LEU A 114 -0.27 -1.12 -10.01
N GLU A 115 -1.42 -0.58 -10.40
CA GLU A 115 -1.70 -0.15 -11.77
C GLU A 115 -1.95 1.36 -11.74
N GLY A 116 -0.92 2.13 -12.10
CA GLY A 116 -0.91 3.57 -11.86
C GLY A 116 -1.00 3.87 -10.35
N GLU A 117 -2.07 4.56 -9.95
CA GLU A 117 -2.38 4.93 -8.56
C GLU A 117 -3.25 3.88 -7.84
N VAL A 118 -3.81 2.91 -8.56
CA VAL A 118 -4.74 1.92 -8.01
C VAL A 118 -4.00 0.70 -7.50
N ILE A 119 -4.31 0.30 -6.26
CA ILE A 119 -3.77 -0.92 -5.64
C ILE A 119 -4.61 -2.12 -6.09
N ILE A 120 -4.00 -3.05 -6.83
CA ILE A 120 -4.67 -4.31 -7.22
C ILE A 120 -4.51 -5.36 -6.13
N LYS A 121 -3.32 -5.43 -5.52
CA LYS A 121 -2.99 -6.41 -4.49
C LYS A 121 -2.01 -5.82 -3.50
N ALA A 122 -2.30 -5.98 -2.22
CA ALA A 122 -1.39 -5.69 -1.13
C ALA A 122 -1.04 -6.99 -0.40
N VAL A 123 0.25 -7.27 -0.21
CA VAL A 123 0.73 -8.41 0.58
C VAL A 123 1.52 -7.86 1.77
N PRO A 124 0.95 -7.88 2.99
CA PRO A 124 1.67 -7.53 4.20
C PRO A 124 2.60 -8.67 4.63
N HIS A 125 3.89 -8.40 4.65
CA HIS A 125 4.89 -9.26 5.28
C HIS A 125 5.06 -8.81 6.74
N ILE A 126 4.45 -9.59 7.63
CA ILE A 126 4.55 -9.43 9.08
C ILE A 126 5.64 -10.35 9.67
N GLY A 127 5.93 -10.19 10.96
CA GLY A 127 6.87 -11.06 11.69
C GLY A 127 8.23 -10.43 11.98
N LEU A 128 8.47 -9.19 11.54
CA LEU A 128 9.71 -8.46 11.87
C LEU A 128 9.86 -8.16 13.37
N LEU A 129 8.74 -8.15 14.11
CA LEU A 129 8.69 -8.04 15.57
C LEU A 129 8.29 -9.37 16.23
N HIS A 130 8.32 -10.49 15.51
CA HIS A 130 8.03 -11.79 16.12
C HIS A 130 9.15 -12.18 17.11
N ARG A 131 8.80 -12.33 18.38
CA ARG A 131 9.73 -12.66 19.48
C ARG A 131 9.48 -14.04 20.10
N ALA A 132 8.66 -14.87 19.47
CA ALA A 132 8.25 -16.18 19.99
C ALA A 132 7.80 -16.12 21.47
N THR A 133 7.00 -15.11 21.82
CA THR A 133 6.55 -14.85 23.20
C THR A 133 5.79 -16.04 23.78
N GLU A 134 4.93 -16.68 23.00
CA GLU A 134 4.19 -17.90 23.39
C GLU A 134 5.14 -19.03 23.79
N LYS A 135 6.23 -19.23 23.04
CA LYS A 135 7.23 -20.25 23.36
C LYS A 135 7.99 -19.95 24.66
N LEU A 136 8.27 -18.67 24.92
CA LEU A 136 8.91 -18.25 26.17
C LEU A 136 7.97 -18.43 27.37
N ILE A 137 6.66 -18.25 27.18
CA ILE A 137 5.65 -18.44 28.23
C ILE A 137 5.59 -19.91 28.68
N GLU A 138 5.74 -20.88 27.78
CA GLU A 138 5.76 -22.32 28.14
C GLU A 138 6.82 -22.68 29.18
N HIS A 139 7.94 -21.96 29.19
CA HIS A 139 9.06 -22.20 30.11
C HIS A 139 8.98 -21.37 31.40
N LYS A 140 7.90 -20.61 31.62
CA LYS A 140 7.73 -19.73 32.77
C LYS A 140 6.47 -20.05 33.57
N THR A 141 6.47 -19.68 34.85
CA THR A 141 5.28 -19.75 35.69
C THR A 141 4.29 -18.63 35.33
N TYR A 142 3.01 -18.78 35.70
CA TYR A 142 1.96 -17.78 35.41
C TYR A 142 2.33 -16.36 35.85
N THR A 143 2.88 -16.20 37.06
CA THR A 143 3.33 -14.88 37.57
C THR A 143 4.50 -14.31 36.79
N GLN A 144 5.41 -15.17 36.31
CA GLN A 144 6.55 -14.75 35.48
C GLN A 144 6.17 -14.52 34.02
N ALA A 145 5.05 -15.10 33.57
CA ALA A 145 4.52 -14.95 32.22
C ALA A 145 3.74 -13.64 32.05
N LEU A 146 3.12 -13.13 33.11
CA LEU A 146 2.30 -11.91 33.10
C LEU A 146 2.96 -10.72 32.39
N PRO A 147 4.24 -10.35 32.64
CA PRO A 147 4.87 -9.19 31.98
C PRO A 147 5.07 -9.32 30.46
N TYR A 148 4.85 -10.51 29.88
CA TYR A 148 4.83 -10.63 28.42
C TYR A 148 3.56 -10.03 27.82
N PHE A 149 2.43 -10.07 28.53
CA PHE A 149 1.15 -9.56 28.05
C PHE A 149 1.14 -8.03 27.96
N ASP A 150 1.79 -7.32 28.89
CA ASP A 150 1.96 -5.85 28.86
C ASP A 150 2.75 -5.37 27.63
N ARG A 151 3.48 -6.29 26.98
CA ARG A 151 4.39 -6.01 25.86
C ARG A 151 3.85 -6.49 24.51
N LEU A 152 2.68 -7.13 24.47
CA LEU A 152 2.03 -7.54 23.23
C LEU A 152 1.42 -6.30 22.56
N ASP A 153 0.33 -5.78 23.12
CA ASP A 153 -0.12 -4.42 22.84
C ASP A 153 0.49 -3.49 23.90
N TYR A 154 1.56 -2.80 23.49
CA TYR A 154 2.33 -1.90 24.36
C TYR A 154 1.62 -0.56 24.64
N VAL A 155 0.46 -0.30 24.01
CA VAL A 155 -0.36 0.88 24.28
C VAL A 155 -1.44 0.55 25.32
N SER A 156 -2.04 -0.64 25.25
CA SER A 156 -3.09 -1.08 26.18
C SER A 156 -2.61 -2.12 27.20
N MET A 157 -1.61 -1.73 28.00
CA MET A 157 -0.90 -2.58 28.96
C MET A 157 -1.84 -3.25 29.99
N MET A 158 -2.63 -2.48 30.75
CA MET A 158 -3.48 -3.05 31.82
C MET A 158 -4.63 -3.91 31.27
N CYS A 159 -5.14 -3.62 30.06
CA CYS A 159 -6.17 -4.44 29.43
C CYS A 159 -5.65 -5.84 29.06
N ASN A 160 -4.39 -5.95 28.62
CA ASN A 160 -3.78 -7.25 28.32
C ASN A 160 -3.51 -8.04 29.61
N GLU A 161 -2.99 -7.37 30.64
CA GLU A 161 -2.81 -7.95 31.97
C GLU A 161 -4.14 -8.49 32.50
N GLN A 162 -5.22 -7.70 32.38
CA GLN A 162 -6.57 -8.06 32.79
C GLN A 162 -7.10 -9.27 32.02
N ALA A 163 -6.93 -9.33 30.70
CA ALA A 163 -7.36 -10.47 29.90
C ALA A 163 -6.67 -11.77 30.34
N PHE A 164 -5.36 -11.72 30.62
CA PHE A 164 -4.62 -12.88 31.12
C PHE A 164 -5.03 -13.25 32.56
N ALA A 165 -5.19 -12.26 33.44
CA ALA A 165 -5.64 -12.48 34.82
C ALA A 165 -7.02 -13.15 34.86
N LEU A 166 -7.99 -12.66 34.08
CA LEU A 166 -9.33 -13.24 33.98
C LEU A 166 -9.31 -14.67 33.45
N ALA A 167 -8.44 -14.97 32.47
CA ALA A 167 -8.29 -16.33 31.97
C ALA A 167 -7.77 -17.29 33.05
N VAL A 168 -6.75 -16.87 33.82
CA VAL A 168 -6.19 -17.67 34.92
C VAL A 168 -7.18 -17.81 36.08
N GLU A 169 -7.90 -16.74 36.42
CA GLU A 169 -8.93 -16.74 37.48
C GLU A 169 -10.09 -17.68 37.14
N LYS A 170 -10.53 -17.69 35.88
CA LYS A 170 -11.54 -18.63 35.38
C LYS A 170 -11.08 -20.08 35.41
N LEU A 171 -9.79 -20.35 35.15
CA LEU A 171 -9.21 -21.69 35.28
C LEU A 171 -9.10 -22.15 36.74
N LEU A 172 -8.80 -21.23 37.66
CA LEU A 172 -8.68 -21.51 39.09
C LEU A 172 -10.04 -21.56 39.81
N GLY A 173 -11.10 -21.02 39.21
CA GLY A 173 -12.43 -20.95 39.82
C GLY A 173 -12.50 -20.02 41.03
N ILE A 174 -11.64 -19.00 41.09
CA ILE A 174 -11.59 -18.02 42.19
C ILE A 174 -12.41 -16.77 41.84
N ASP A 175 -13.07 -16.19 42.85
CA ASP A 175 -13.67 -14.87 42.74
C ASP A 175 -12.81 -13.83 43.48
N ILE A 176 -12.79 -12.62 42.93
CA ILE A 176 -11.90 -11.53 43.35
C ILE A 176 -12.68 -10.60 44.27
N PRO A 177 -12.04 -9.98 45.29
CA PRO A 177 -12.70 -8.97 46.12
C PRO A 177 -13.31 -7.82 45.29
N PRO A 178 -14.50 -7.31 45.66
CA PRO A 178 -15.20 -6.27 44.91
C PRO A 178 -14.34 -5.03 44.62
N ARG A 179 -13.58 -4.55 45.62
CA ARG A 179 -12.69 -3.38 45.47
C ARG A 179 -11.70 -3.56 44.31
N ALA A 180 -11.11 -4.74 44.16
CA ALA A 180 -10.16 -5.00 43.08
C ALA A 180 -10.83 -5.02 41.70
N LYS A 181 -12.09 -5.48 41.60
CA LYS A 181 -12.86 -5.39 40.34
C LYS A 181 -13.09 -3.94 39.92
N TYR A 182 -13.47 -3.06 40.85
CA TYR A 182 -13.63 -1.63 40.59
C TYR A 182 -12.31 -0.96 40.16
N ILE A 183 -11.21 -1.25 40.85
CA ILE A 183 -9.88 -0.70 40.50
C ILE A 183 -9.48 -1.14 39.09
N ARG A 184 -9.64 -2.42 38.75
CA ARG A 184 -9.32 -2.93 37.40
C ARG A 184 -10.18 -2.29 36.32
N THR A 185 -11.47 -2.18 36.55
CA THR A 185 -12.40 -1.55 35.59
C THR A 185 -12.03 -0.08 35.36
N MET A 186 -11.74 0.68 36.44
CA MET A 186 -11.31 2.08 36.33
C MET A 186 -9.99 2.22 35.55
N MET A 187 -8.98 1.43 35.89
CA MET A 187 -7.68 1.49 35.22
C MET A 187 -7.74 1.01 33.77
N ALA A 188 -8.61 0.03 33.47
CA ALA A 188 -8.86 -0.43 32.10
C ALA A 188 -9.51 0.65 31.24
N GLU A 189 -10.43 1.45 31.79
CA GLU A 189 -11.03 2.56 31.06
C GLU A 189 -10.05 3.74 30.86
N ILE A 190 -9.18 4.05 31.83
CA ILE A 190 -8.06 4.99 31.62
C ILE A 190 -7.15 4.49 30.49
N THR A 191 -6.81 3.20 30.50
CA THR A 191 -6.00 2.57 29.45
C THR A 191 -6.70 2.61 28.08
N ARG A 192 -8.04 2.50 28.05
CA ARG A 192 -8.84 2.65 26.84
C ARG A 192 -8.77 4.07 26.29
N VAL A 193 -8.93 5.09 27.13
CA VAL A 193 -8.78 6.49 26.73
C VAL A 193 -7.40 6.72 26.15
N GLN A 194 -6.36 6.22 26.81
CA GLN A 194 -4.99 6.29 26.34
C GLN A 194 -4.79 5.62 24.96
N ASN A 195 -5.42 4.48 24.72
CA ASN A 195 -5.32 3.77 23.44
C ASN A 195 -6.05 4.53 22.32
N HIS A 196 -7.26 5.07 22.59
CA HIS A 196 -7.99 5.87 21.62
C HIS A 196 -7.27 7.18 21.27
N ILE A 197 -6.66 7.85 22.26
CA ILE A 197 -5.82 9.02 22.00
C ILE A 197 -4.68 8.67 21.05
N MET A 198 -3.95 7.59 21.32
CA MET A 198 -2.87 7.15 20.44
C MET A 198 -3.42 6.88 19.04
N GLY A 199 -4.46 6.05 18.91
CA GLY A 199 -5.03 5.66 17.62
C GLY A 199 -5.52 6.86 16.78
N ILE A 200 -6.25 7.81 17.38
CA ILE A 200 -6.79 8.97 16.66
C ILE A 200 -5.66 9.92 16.25
N THR A 201 -4.76 10.24 17.19
CA THR A 201 -3.70 11.21 16.91
C THR A 201 -2.63 10.72 15.96
N THR A 202 -2.25 9.44 16.02
CA THR A 202 -1.30 8.88 15.05
C THR A 202 -1.94 8.76 13.67
N HIS A 203 -3.23 8.42 13.60
CA HIS A 203 -3.97 8.44 12.35
C HIS A 203 -4.04 9.85 11.74
N ALA A 204 -4.29 10.86 12.59
CA ALA A 204 -4.26 12.26 12.18
C ALA A 204 -2.87 12.69 11.66
N LEU A 205 -1.81 12.27 12.37
CA LEU A 205 -0.42 12.54 12.00
C LEU A 205 -0.07 11.95 10.62
N ASP A 206 -0.48 10.71 10.36
CA ASP A 206 -0.23 10.02 9.09
C ASP A 206 -0.96 10.65 7.90
N ILE A 207 -2.14 11.24 8.14
CA ILE A 207 -2.87 12.00 7.12
C ILE A 207 -2.21 13.38 6.90
N GLY A 208 -1.54 13.92 7.93
CA GLY A 208 -0.73 15.15 7.88
C GLY A 208 -1.08 16.19 8.94
N ALA A 209 -2.06 15.95 9.82
CA ALA A 209 -2.43 16.85 10.90
C ALA A 209 -1.53 16.60 12.13
N MET A 210 -0.49 17.43 12.28
CA MET A 210 0.52 17.25 13.34
C MET A 210 0.11 17.84 14.69
N THR A 211 -0.72 18.90 14.73
CA THR A 211 -1.01 19.63 15.98
C THR A 211 -1.80 18.82 17.01
N PRO A 212 -2.83 18.02 16.65
CA PRO A 212 -3.62 17.30 17.65
C PRO A 212 -2.80 16.23 18.39
N PHE A 213 -1.75 15.72 17.73
CA PHE A 213 -0.81 14.78 18.33
C PHE A 213 -0.13 15.37 19.58
N PHE A 214 0.38 16.61 19.49
CA PHE A 214 1.06 17.22 20.63
C PHE A 214 0.10 17.58 21.78
N TRP A 215 -1.13 18.02 21.47
CA TRP A 215 -2.11 18.38 22.49
C TRP A 215 -2.54 17.16 23.31
N MET A 216 -2.94 16.07 22.64
CA MET A 216 -3.42 14.89 23.38
C MET A 216 -2.28 14.07 23.99
N PHE A 217 -1.04 14.22 23.53
CA PHE A 217 0.12 13.59 24.19
C PHE A 217 0.42 14.23 25.54
N GLU A 218 0.08 15.50 25.76
CA GLU A 218 0.13 16.11 27.10
C GLU A 218 -0.85 15.41 28.05
N GLU A 219 -2.09 15.18 27.61
CA GLU A 219 -3.08 14.45 28.41
C GLU A 219 -2.66 13.00 28.64
N ARG A 220 -2.07 12.36 27.63
CA ARG A 220 -1.50 11.01 27.74
C ARG A 220 -0.36 10.93 28.75
N GLU A 221 0.41 11.99 28.91
CA GLU A 221 1.48 12.08 29.92
C GLU A 221 0.90 12.11 31.33
N LYS A 222 -0.19 12.86 31.57
CA LYS A 222 -0.90 12.87 32.87
C LYS A 222 -1.41 11.48 33.24
N MET A 223 -1.93 10.73 32.26
CA MET A 223 -2.32 9.33 32.49
C MET A 223 -1.13 8.42 32.81
N PHE A 224 0.05 8.67 32.24
CA PHE A 224 1.27 7.94 32.62
C PHE A 224 1.72 8.24 34.04
N GLU A 225 1.50 9.45 34.54
CA GLU A 225 1.74 9.78 35.95
C GLU A 225 0.83 8.96 36.87
N PHE A 226 -0.43 8.76 36.50
CA PHE A 226 -1.33 7.87 37.26
C PHE A 226 -0.82 6.43 37.28
N ALA A 227 -0.40 5.89 36.13
CA ALA A 227 0.17 4.55 36.04
C ALA A 227 1.47 4.42 36.86
N GLU A 228 2.31 5.45 36.86
CA GLU A 228 3.54 5.52 37.64
C GLU A 228 3.27 5.57 39.15
N ARG A 229 2.29 6.36 39.60
CA ARG A 229 1.92 6.42 41.02
C ARG A 229 1.33 5.11 41.53
N VAL A 230 0.61 4.38 40.69
CA VAL A 230 -0.02 3.11 41.05
C VAL A 230 0.97 1.95 41.05
N SER A 231 1.87 1.88 40.06
CA SER A 231 2.73 0.71 39.83
C SER A 231 4.23 0.95 40.00
N GLY A 232 4.65 2.21 40.06
CA GLY A 232 6.06 2.63 39.98
C GLY A 232 6.63 2.62 38.56
N ALA A 233 5.85 2.24 37.54
CA ALA A 233 6.27 2.25 36.15
C ALA A 233 5.27 3.01 35.28
N ARG A 234 5.80 3.72 34.26
CA ARG A 234 4.98 4.56 33.38
C ARG A 234 4.18 3.75 32.36
N MET A 235 4.78 2.75 31.72
CA MET A 235 4.11 1.92 30.69
C MET A 235 3.88 0.49 31.18
N HIS A 236 4.94 -0.30 31.35
CA HIS A 236 4.80 -1.70 31.74
C HIS A 236 4.61 -1.81 33.27
N ALA A 237 3.36 -1.74 33.70
CA ALA A 237 2.97 -1.62 35.11
C ALA A 237 2.98 -2.96 35.87
N ASN A 238 2.63 -4.09 35.23
CA ASN A 238 2.50 -5.39 35.88
C ASN A 238 1.67 -5.29 37.19
N TYR A 239 0.56 -4.56 37.10
CA TYR A 239 -0.27 -4.14 38.21
C TYR A 239 -1.45 -5.09 38.40
N VAL A 240 -2.09 -5.49 37.31
CA VAL A 240 -3.19 -6.45 37.32
C VAL A 240 -2.62 -7.86 37.32
N ARG A 241 -2.85 -8.61 38.40
CA ARG A 241 -2.29 -9.95 38.58
C ARG A 241 -3.39 -10.98 38.74
N PRO A 242 -3.18 -12.27 38.38
CA PRO A 242 -4.11 -13.32 38.73
C PRO A 242 -4.38 -13.34 40.24
N GLY A 243 -5.65 -13.17 40.63
CA GLY A 243 -6.10 -13.02 42.02
C GLY A 243 -6.45 -11.59 42.45
N GLY A 244 -6.37 -10.61 41.54
CA GLY A 244 -6.79 -9.23 41.79
C GLY A 244 -5.77 -8.19 41.33
N VAL A 245 -5.25 -7.41 42.28
CA VAL A 245 -4.38 -6.27 41.99
C VAL A 245 -3.14 -6.38 42.87
N ALA A 246 -1.98 -5.94 42.37
CA ALA A 246 -0.71 -6.04 43.10
C ALA A 246 -0.71 -5.22 44.40
N TRP A 247 -1.15 -3.96 44.33
CA TRP A 247 -1.19 -3.01 45.44
C TRP A 247 -2.46 -2.16 45.40
N ASP A 248 -2.91 -1.66 46.54
CA ASP A 248 -4.03 -0.72 46.57
C ASP A 248 -3.61 0.66 46.04
N LEU A 249 -4.58 1.50 45.70
CA LEU A 249 -4.34 2.85 45.20
C LEU A 249 -3.68 3.72 46.30
N PRO A 250 -2.69 4.57 45.96
CA PRO A 250 -2.15 5.52 46.90
C PRO A 250 -3.18 6.59 47.28
N ILE A 251 -3.03 7.14 48.49
CA ILE A 251 -3.91 8.19 49.01
C ILE A 251 -3.82 9.44 48.11
N GLY A 252 -4.96 10.06 47.79
CA GLY A 252 -5.07 11.27 46.97
C GLY A 252 -5.16 11.04 45.46
N LEU A 253 -4.85 9.83 44.96
CA LEU A 253 -4.90 9.56 43.52
C LEU A 253 -6.30 9.68 42.92
N MET A 254 -7.34 9.33 43.68
CA MET A 254 -8.72 9.43 43.20
C MET A 254 -9.13 10.88 42.95
N ASP A 255 -8.66 11.81 43.79
CA ASP A 255 -8.93 13.24 43.65
C ASP A 255 -8.25 13.78 42.38
N ASP A 256 -7.00 13.36 42.14
CA ASP A 256 -6.25 13.75 40.93
C ASP A 256 -6.87 13.21 39.63
N ILE A 257 -7.35 11.96 39.65
CA ILE A 257 -8.08 11.36 38.51
C ILE A 257 -9.39 12.13 38.26
N TYR A 258 -10.09 12.52 39.32
CA TYR A 258 -11.32 13.30 39.21
C TYR A 258 -11.06 14.69 38.61
N ASP A 259 -10.04 15.41 39.09
CA ASP A 259 -9.65 16.72 38.58
C ASP A 259 -9.24 16.67 37.10
N TRP A 260 -8.60 15.57 36.67
CA TRP A 260 -8.33 15.32 35.26
C TRP A 260 -9.60 15.03 34.46
N ALA A 261 -10.46 14.14 34.96
CA ALA A 261 -11.69 13.74 34.28
C ALA A 261 -12.67 14.92 34.08
N VAL A 262 -12.65 15.93 34.94
CA VAL A 262 -13.45 17.15 34.77
C VAL A 262 -12.96 18.02 33.61
N LYS A 263 -11.65 18.06 33.36
CA LYS A 263 -11.02 18.92 32.33
C LYS A 263 -10.92 18.21 30.98
N PHE A 264 -10.84 16.89 30.98
CA PHE A 264 -10.62 16.09 29.78
C PHE A 264 -11.71 16.26 28.68
N PRO A 265 -13.01 16.44 28.99
CA PRO A 265 -14.02 16.71 27.97
C PRO A 265 -13.73 17.96 27.14
N GLU A 266 -13.26 19.05 27.74
CA GLU A 266 -12.88 20.28 27.02
C GLU A 266 -11.76 20.01 26.00
N ARG A 267 -10.81 19.12 26.34
CA ARG A 267 -9.75 18.69 25.41
C ARG A 267 -10.27 17.83 24.26
N ILE A 268 -11.31 17.05 24.50
CA ILE A 268 -11.97 16.28 23.44
C ILE A 268 -12.71 17.23 22.49
N ASP A 269 -13.40 18.24 23.02
CA ASP A 269 -14.11 19.23 22.20
C ASP A 269 -13.12 20.02 21.32
N GLU A 270 -11.98 20.44 21.86
CA GLU A 270 -10.89 21.08 21.09
C GLU A 270 -10.35 20.16 19.96
N LEU A 271 -10.25 18.86 20.23
CA LEU A 271 -9.83 17.86 19.23
C LEU A 271 -10.89 17.68 18.14
N GLU A 272 -12.16 17.64 18.53
CA GLU A 272 -13.31 17.46 17.64
C GLU A 272 -13.46 18.66 16.69
N ASP A 273 -13.35 19.88 17.22
CA ASP A 273 -13.40 21.13 16.47
C ASP A 273 -12.35 21.18 15.36
N MET A 274 -11.16 20.64 15.61
CA MET A 274 -10.06 20.63 14.65
C MET A 274 -10.18 19.55 13.56
N LEU A 275 -10.75 18.39 13.87
CA LEU A 275 -10.75 17.22 12.98
C LEU A 275 -12.12 16.92 12.39
N THR A 276 -13.17 16.84 13.20
CA THR A 276 -14.45 16.23 12.79
C THR A 276 -15.12 17.00 11.68
N GLU A 277 -15.22 18.33 11.78
CA GLU A 277 -15.85 19.18 10.76
C GLU A 277 -14.88 19.65 9.67
N ASN A 278 -13.60 19.29 9.76
CA ASN A 278 -12.62 19.71 8.79
C ASN A 278 -12.86 19.05 7.42
N ARG A 279 -13.02 19.89 6.38
CA ARG A 279 -13.23 19.43 5.00
C ARG A 279 -12.12 18.51 4.50
N ILE A 280 -10.86 18.78 4.85
CA ILE A 280 -9.72 17.96 4.43
C ILE A 280 -9.79 16.59 5.10
N TRP A 281 -10.13 16.56 6.38
CA TRP A 281 -10.30 15.32 7.13
C TRP A 281 -11.43 14.46 6.54
N LYS A 282 -12.61 15.05 6.33
CA LYS A 282 -13.76 14.38 5.70
C LYS A 282 -13.41 13.84 4.31
N ALA A 283 -12.75 14.64 3.46
CA ALA A 283 -12.34 14.22 2.12
C ALA A 283 -11.32 13.07 2.11
N ARG A 284 -10.60 12.84 3.22
CA ARG A 284 -9.56 11.79 3.35
C ARG A 284 -10.02 10.58 4.15
N THR A 285 -11.26 10.57 4.67
CA THR A 285 -11.77 9.50 5.53
C THR A 285 -13.12 8.96 5.04
N ILE A 286 -13.97 9.80 4.46
CA ILE A 286 -15.24 9.38 3.86
C ILE A 286 -14.95 8.57 2.59
N ASP A 287 -15.71 7.49 2.39
CA ASP A 287 -15.61 6.55 1.26
C ASP A 287 -14.30 5.75 1.17
N ILE A 288 -13.52 5.66 2.26
CA ILE A 288 -12.29 4.86 2.32
C ILE A 288 -12.47 3.66 3.24
N GLY A 289 -12.06 2.47 2.79
CA GLY A 289 -12.07 1.26 3.63
C GLY A 289 -13.47 0.76 3.98
N LEU A 290 -14.39 0.80 3.02
CA LEU A 290 -15.76 0.31 3.19
C LEU A 290 -15.76 -1.19 3.48
N VAL A 291 -16.31 -1.57 4.63
CA VAL A 291 -16.49 -2.97 5.04
C VAL A 291 -17.97 -3.23 5.25
N THR A 292 -18.49 -4.28 4.60
CA THR A 292 -19.88 -4.70 4.83
C THR A 292 -20.01 -5.47 6.14
N ALA A 293 -21.19 -5.44 6.76
CA ALA A 293 -21.46 -6.18 7.98
C ALA A 293 -21.20 -7.70 7.82
N SER A 294 -21.51 -8.28 6.66
CA SER A 294 -21.24 -9.69 6.37
C SER A 294 -19.74 -9.99 6.26
N ASP A 295 -18.98 -9.14 5.60
CA ASP A 295 -17.54 -9.34 5.43
C ASP A 295 -16.80 -9.19 6.75
N ALA A 296 -17.20 -8.21 7.58
CA ALA A 296 -16.64 -8.01 8.92
C ALA A 296 -16.75 -9.28 9.77
N LEU A 297 -17.89 -9.97 9.74
CA LEU A 297 -18.10 -11.22 10.47
C LEU A 297 -17.30 -12.38 9.87
N ASN A 298 -17.31 -12.51 8.53
CA ASN A 298 -16.60 -13.60 7.84
C ASN A 298 -15.08 -13.51 8.00
N TRP A 299 -14.53 -12.30 8.07
CA TRP A 299 -13.09 -12.06 8.29
C TRP A 299 -12.69 -12.04 9.77
N GLY A 300 -13.65 -12.19 10.70
CA GLY A 300 -13.38 -12.25 12.13
C GLY A 300 -12.96 -10.90 12.73
N PHE A 301 -13.44 -9.78 12.18
CA PHE A 301 -13.21 -8.46 12.78
C PHE A 301 -13.90 -8.35 14.15
N THR A 302 -13.36 -7.49 15.02
CA THR A 302 -13.89 -7.24 16.37
C THR A 302 -13.79 -5.75 16.73
N GLY A 303 -14.43 -5.36 17.84
CA GLY A 303 -14.30 -4.02 18.40
C GLY A 303 -14.87 -2.91 17.51
N VAL A 304 -14.06 -1.87 17.27
CA VAL A 304 -14.49 -0.66 16.54
C VAL A 304 -14.86 -0.97 15.09
N MET A 305 -14.17 -1.90 14.43
CA MET A 305 -14.43 -2.26 13.03
C MET A 305 -15.84 -2.84 12.82
N VAL A 306 -16.29 -3.68 13.75
CA VAL A 306 -17.63 -4.30 13.73
C VAL A 306 -18.71 -3.26 14.03
N ARG A 307 -18.47 -2.40 15.03
CA ARG A 307 -19.40 -1.30 15.37
C ARG A 307 -19.54 -0.28 14.25
N GLY A 308 -18.44 0.09 13.59
CA GLY A 308 -18.45 0.99 12.43
C GLY A 308 -19.20 0.43 11.22
N SER A 309 -19.26 -0.90 11.08
CA SER A 309 -20.02 -1.60 10.03
C SER A 309 -21.52 -1.74 10.35
N GLY A 310 -21.99 -1.20 11.48
CA GLY A 310 -23.40 -1.18 11.89
C GLY A 310 -23.84 -2.32 12.82
N ILE A 311 -22.93 -3.23 13.21
CA ILE A 311 -23.24 -4.32 14.12
C ILE A 311 -23.06 -3.83 15.57
N LYS A 312 -24.14 -3.85 16.35
CA LYS A 312 -24.14 -3.45 17.77
C LYS A 312 -23.59 -4.56 18.67
N GLN A 313 -22.27 -4.74 18.66
CA GLN A 313 -21.59 -5.73 19.48
C GLN A 313 -20.51 -5.09 20.37
N ASP A 314 -20.63 -5.29 21.67
CA ASP A 314 -19.60 -4.99 22.68
C ASP A 314 -19.58 -6.12 23.70
N VAL A 315 -18.39 -6.67 23.97
CA VAL A 315 -18.18 -7.74 24.95
C VAL A 315 -18.59 -7.24 26.34
N ARG A 316 -18.34 -5.98 26.68
CA ARG A 316 -18.67 -5.41 28.00
C ARG A 316 -20.17 -5.41 28.30
N LYS A 317 -21.01 -5.29 27.28
CA LYS A 317 -22.49 -5.33 27.41
C LYS A 317 -23.05 -6.74 27.22
N THR A 318 -22.53 -7.49 26.25
CA THR A 318 -23.07 -8.81 25.89
C THR A 318 -22.60 -9.93 26.81
N GLN A 319 -21.35 -9.87 27.26
CA GLN A 319 -20.73 -10.82 28.17
C GLN A 319 -19.96 -10.02 29.24
N PRO A 320 -20.69 -9.36 30.15
CA PRO A 320 -20.07 -8.51 31.15
C PRO A 320 -19.09 -9.29 31.99
N TYR A 321 -17.95 -8.66 32.25
CA TYR A 321 -16.92 -9.12 33.17
C TYR A 321 -16.71 -8.05 34.24
N GLU A 322 -16.13 -8.43 35.38
CA GLU A 322 -15.89 -7.53 36.51
C GLU A 322 -17.14 -6.77 37.00
N VAL A 323 -17.22 -5.46 36.72
CA VAL A 323 -18.26 -4.54 37.23
C VAL A 323 -18.95 -3.78 36.08
N TYR A 324 -18.70 -4.15 34.82
CA TYR A 324 -19.34 -3.48 33.68
C TYR A 324 -20.87 -3.65 33.64
N ASP A 325 -21.43 -4.60 34.40
CA ASP A 325 -22.87 -4.81 34.58
C ASP A 325 -23.53 -3.75 35.49
N GLN A 326 -22.75 -3.12 36.39
CA GLN A 326 -23.24 -2.12 37.36
C GLN A 326 -23.01 -0.68 36.89
N LEU A 327 -22.26 -0.50 35.79
CA LEU A 327 -21.93 0.81 35.24
C LEU A 327 -22.85 1.16 34.07
N GLU A 328 -23.32 2.41 34.04
CA GLU A 328 -24.14 2.92 32.94
C GLU A 328 -23.24 3.57 31.87
N PHE A 329 -23.26 3.02 30.66
CA PHE A 329 -22.53 3.56 29.51
C PHE A 329 -23.19 3.12 28.19
N ASP A 330 -22.96 3.90 27.12
CA ASP A 330 -23.52 3.65 25.78
C ASP A 330 -22.53 3.04 24.77
#